data_AF-A0A962AZK9-F1
#
_entry.id   AF-A0A962AZK9-F1
#
_cell.length_a   1.000
_cell.length_b   1.000
_cell.length_c   1.000
_cell.angle_alpha   90.00
_cell.angle_beta   90.00
_cell.angle_gamma   90.00
#
_symmetry.space_group_name_H-M   'P 1'
#
loop_
_entity.id
_entity.type
_entity.pdbx_description
1 polymer ?
#
loop_
_entity_poly.entity_id
_entity_poly.type
_entity_poly.pdbx_seq_one_letter_code
_entity_poly.pdbx_strand_id
1 'polypeptide(L)'
;MLLVTNMSLSVVMALVMSFAMTVTAVVIFFFHDQKHQDLDRWIDYGFSRETLKHALIYYRLLAISMLVFYALFVGNLLWLQAEGYAIYADGRHGVIATSFFALDLVTRGALFDVMEHWDLRLTPLLMNRKSFWVVMYCFVFRMFYALALIRIAISFAWIWTKIRMARQQHISSEDGGR
;
A
#
# COMPACT_ATOMS: atom_id res chain seq x y z
N MET A 1 -14.87 -10.74 29.13
CA MET A 1 -14.59 -9.29 29.09
C MET A 1 -13.62 -8.96 30.22
N LEU A 2 -12.33 -9.35 30.09
CA LEU A 2 -11.30 -9.20 31.15
C LEU A 2 -9.87 -9.52 30.62
N LEU A 3 -9.57 -9.19 29.36
CA LEU A 3 -8.26 -9.47 28.74
C LEU A 3 -7.50 -8.20 28.30
N VAL A 4 -8.11 -7.02 28.44
CA VAL A 4 -7.58 -5.74 27.92
C VAL A 4 -6.76 -4.98 28.97
N THR A 5 -6.89 -5.30 30.26
CA THR A 5 -6.31 -4.50 31.35
C THR A 5 -4.79 -4.67 31.55
N ASN A 6 -4.14 -5.63 30.88
CA ASN A 6 -2.69 -5.85 30.93
C ASN A 6 -2.00 -5.74 29.56
N MET A 7 -2.67 -5.17 28.55
CA MET A 7 -2.01 -4.89 27.27
C MET A 7 -1.26 -3.57 27.34
N SER A 8 0.02 -3.56 26.96
CA SER A 8 0.75 -2.31 26.83
C SER A 8 0.15 -1.45 25.72
N LEU A 9 0.28 -0.13 25.84
CA LEU A 9 -0.32 0.81 24.91
C LEU A 9 0.19 0.60 23.47
N SER A 10 1.45 0.18 23.31
CA SER A 10 2.02 -0.15 22.00
C SER A 10 1.33 -1.35 21.33
N VAL A 11 0.92 -2.36 22.10
CA VAL A 11 0.19 -3.53 21.60
C VAL A 11 -1.23 -3.14 21.20
N VAL A 12 -1.91 -2.31 21.99
CA VAL A 12 -3.23 -1.78 21.62
C VAL A 12 -3.15 -0.96 20.35
N MET A 13 -2.13 -0.09 20.23
CA MET A 13 -1.88 0.68 19.01
C MET A 13 -1.62 -0.23 17.81
N ALA A 14 -0.85 -1.32 17.97
CA ALA A 14 -0.61 -2.30 16.92
C ALA A 14 -1.92 -2.98 16.46
N LEU A 15 -2.80 -3.35 17.39
CA LEU A 15 -4.08 -3.95 17.06
C LEU A 15 -5.00 -2.97 16.33
N VAL A 16 -5.10 -1.74 16.81
CA VAL A 16 -5.90 -0.67 16.17
C VAL A 16 -5.36 -0.39 14.76
N MET A 17 -4.04 -0.30 14.60
CA MET A 17 -3.39 -0.12 13.31
C MET A 17 -3.65 -1.29 12.36
N SER A 18 -3.52 -2.54 12.82
CA SER A 18 -3.87 -3.72 12.03
C SER A 18 -5.31 -3.68 11.57
N PHE A 19 -6.24 -3.40 12.48
CA PHE A 19 -7.66 -3.31 12.16
C PHE A 19 -7.93 -2.20 11.14
N ALA A 20 -7.38 -1.00 11.34
CA ALA A 20 -7.52 0.12 10.42
C ALA A 20 -6.95 -0.20 9.03
N MET A 21 -5.77 -0.83 8.94
CA MET A 21 -5.17 -1.27 7.68
C MET A 21 -6.03 -2.32 6.98
N THR A 22 -6.57 -3.31 7.69
CA THR A 22 -7.45 -4.33 7.12
C THR A 22 -8.76 -3.73 6.61
N VAL A 23 -9.42 -2.87 7.40
CA VAL A 23 -10.65 -2.18 6.97
C VAL A 23 -10.36 -1.33 5.74
N THR A 24 -9.27 -0.56 5.74
CA THR A 24 -8.89 0.27 4.59
C THR A 24 -8.59 -0.58 3.37
N ALA A 25 -7.88 -1.71 3.52
CA ALA A 25 -7.62 -2.64 2.42
C ALA A 25 -8.91 -3.21 1.83
N VAL A 26 -9.87 -3.62 2.68
CA VAL A 26 -11.18 -4.11 2.25
C VAL A 26 -11.96 -3.00 1.54
N VAL A 27 -11.96 -1.78 2.08
CA VAL A 27 -12.62 -0.63 1.45
C VAL A 27 -12.01 -0.32 0.09
N ILE A 28 -10.68 -0.28 -0.01
CA ILE A 28 -9.98 -0.11 -1.29
C ILE A 28 -10.35 -1.25 -2.24
N PHE A 29 -10.46 -2.49 -1.77
CA PHE A 29 -10.76 -3.62 -2.64
C PHE A 29 -12.19 -3.56 -3.22
N PHE A 30 -13.19 -3.28 -2.38
CA PHE A 30 -14.60 -3.32 -2.77
C PHE A 30 -15.15 -1.98 -3.29
N PHE A 31 -14.86 -0.85 -2.66
CA PHE A 31 -15.43 0.45 -3.06
C PHE A 31 -14.69 1.10 -4.25
N HIS A 32 -13.45 0.70 -4.53
CA HIS A 32 -12.72 1.18 -5.70
C HIS A 32 -13.31 0.61 -7.01
N ASP A 33 -13.95 -0.56 -6.97
CA ASP A 33 -14.55 -1.17 -8.15
C ASP A 33 -15.76 -0.36 -8.64
N GLN A 34 -16.57 0.14 -7.71
CA GLN A 34 -17.66 1.08 -8.02
C GLN A 34 -17.12 2.39 -8.62
N LYS A 35 -16.02 2.92 -8.05
CA LYS A 35 -15.35 4.12 -8.57
C LYS A 35 -14.76 3.93 -9.97
N HIS A 36 -14.31 2.73 -10.32
CA HIS A 36 -13.85 2.41 -11.68
C HIS A 36 -15.01 2.39 -12.67
N GLN A 37 -16.14 1.77 -12.32
CA GLN A 37 -17.35 1.77 -13.16
C GLN A 37 -17.90 3.18 -13.37
N ASP A 38 -17.83 4.03 -12.34
CA ASP A 38 -18.13 5.45 -12.48
C ASP A 38 -17.11 6.13 -13.38
N LEU A 39 -15.80 5.91 -13.20
CA LEU A 39 -14.78 6.49 -14.08
C LEU A 39 -14.97 6.08 -15.56
N ASP A 40 -15.31 4.81 -15.81
CA ASP A 40 -15.60 4.26 -17.13
C ASP A 40 -16.80 4.97 -17.75
N ARG A 41 -17.91 5.10 -17.01
CA ARG A 41 -19.08 5.89 -17.45
C ARG A 41 -18.69 7.32 -17.79
N TRP A 42 -17.96 8.00 -16.92
CA TRP A 42 -17.60 9.40 -17.13
C TRP A 42 -16.66 9.60 -18.34
N ILE A 43 -15.85 8.58 -18.66
CA ILE A 43 -14.95 8.59 -19.82
C ILE A 43 -15.69 8.26 -21.11
N ASP A 44 -16.65 7.33 -21.08
CA ASP A 44 -17.50 7.03 -22.23
C ASP A 44 -18.40 8.21 -22.61
N TYR A 45 -18.78 9.06 -21.65
CA TYR A 45 -19.48 10.33 -21.90
C TYR A 45 -18.56 11.48 -22.34
N GLY A 46 -17.23 11.29 -22.31
CA GLY A 46 -16.24 12.24 -22.80
C GLY A 46 -15.01 12.29 -21.89
N PHE A 47 -13.83 12.00 -22.45
CA PHE A 47 -12.54 12.09 -21.76
C PHE A 47 -12.23 13.56 -21.39
N SER A 48 -12.85 14.06 -20.32
CA SER A 48 -12.72 15.44 -19.88
C SER A 48 -11.49 15.61 -18.99
N ARG A 49 -10.86 16.80 -19.08
CA ARG A 49 -9.79 17.26 -18.18
C ARG A 49 -10.22 17.18 -16.71
N GLU A 50 -11.50 17.34 -16.42
CA GLU A 50 -12.06 17.23 -15.07
C GLU A 50 -12.03 15.81 -14.52
N THR A 51 -12.30 14.79 -15.36
CA THR A 51 -12.26 13.37 -14.97
C THR A 51 -10.84 12.95 -14.60
N LEU A 52 -9.85 13.38 -15.40
CA LEU A 52 -8.43 13.14 -15.11
C LEU A 52 -7.99 13.81 -13.79
N LYS A 53 -8.45 15.05 -13.55
CA LYS A 53 -8.15 15.78 -12.30
C LYS A 53 -8.72 15.06 -11.07
N HIS A 54 -9.96 14.58 -11.14
CA HIS A 54 -10.57 13.81 -10.05
C HIS A 54 -9.85 12.50 -9.77
N ALA A 55 -9.47 11.76 -10.82
CA ALA A 55 -8.67 10.54 -10.68
C ALA A 55 -7.32 10.84 -10.01
N LEU A 56 -6.63 11.91 -10.42
CA LEU A 56 -5.32 12.29 -9.88
C LEU A 56 -5.41 12.72 -8.41
N ILE A 57 -6.46 13.45 -8.01
CA ILE A 57 -6.72 13.80 -6.61
C ILE A 57 -6.97 12.54 -5.77
N TYR A 58 -7.76 11.60 -6.29
CA TYR A 58 -8.03 10.33 -5.63
C TYR A 58 -6.73 9.54 -5.36
N TYR A 59 -5.88 9.35 -6.36
CA TYR A 59 -4.59 8.64 -6.18
C TYR A 59 -3.63 9.41 -5.28
N ARG A 60 -3.65 10.75 -5.31
CA ARG A 60 -2.83 11.56 -4.39
C ARG A 60 -3.27 11.35 -2.93
N LEU A 61 -4.56 11.35 -2.66
CA LEU A 61 -5.10 11.08 -1.32
C LEU A 61 -4.76 9.65 -0.86
N LEU A 62 -4.87 8.67 -1.77
CA LEU A 62 -4.45 7.30 -1.51
C LEU A 62 -2.96 7.22 -1.14
N ALA A 63 -2.08 7.84 -1.93
CA ALA A 63 -0.64 7.85 -1.67
C ALA A 63 -0.29 8.55 -0.34
N ILE A 64 -0.95 9.67 -0.01
CA ILE A 64 -0.78 10.36 1.28
C ILE A 64 -1.20 9.44 2.43
N SER A 65 -2.35 8.78 2.33
CA SER A 65 -2.81 7.85 3.36
C SER A 65 -1.83 6.71 3.58
N MET A 66 -1.27 6.13 2.50
CA MET A 66 -0.22 5.13 2.59
C MET A 66 1.03 5.70 3.28
N LEU A 67 1.45 6.93 3.00
CA LEU A 67 2.60 7.51 3.69
C LEU A 67 2.36 7.69 5.20
N VAL A 68 1.14 8.06 5.59
CA VAL A 68 0.75 8.17 7.01
C VAL A 68 0.80 6.80 7.69
N PHE A 69 0.19 5.77 7.09
CA PHE A 69 0.23 4.40 7.63
C PHE A 69 1.67 3.86 7.71
N TYR A 70 2.53 4.22 6.76
CA TYR A 70 3.95 3.87 6.77
C TYR A 70 4.64 4.44 8.02
N ALA A 71 4.52 5.75 8.24
CA ALA A 71 5.16 6.44 9.35
C ALA A 71 4.64 5.94 10.71
N LEU A 72 3.33 5.71 10.83
CA LEU A 72 2.72 5.15 12.03
C LEU A 72 3.19 3.72 12.30
N PHE A 73 3.35 2.90 11.26
CA PHE A 73 3.87 1.54 11.40
C PHE A 73 5.31 1.53 11.90
N VAL A 74 6.20 2.33 11.29
CA VAL A 74 7.59 2.49 11.72
C VAL A 74 7.67 2.99 13.16
N GLY A 75 6.91 4.02 13.50
CA GLY A 75 6.84 4.57 14.85
C GLY A 75 6.38 3.52 15.88
N ASN A 76 5.37 2.72 15.53
CA ASN A 76 4.86 1.68 16.42
C ASN A 76 5.87 0.52 16.61
N LEU A 77 6.61 0.13 15.57
CA LEU A 77 7.68 -0.86 15.70
C LEU A 77 8.79 -0.36 16.64
N LEU A 78 9.17 0.92 16.54
CA LEU A 78 10.15 1.52 17.45
C LEU A 78 9.66 1.55 18.89
N TRP A 79 8.36 1.83 19.11
CA TRP A 79 7.76 1.81 20.43
C TRP A 79 7.75 0.39 21.02
N LEU A 80 7.25 -0.60 20.28
CA LEU A 80 7.29 -2.01 20.69
C LEU A 80 8.72 -2.46 21.03
N GLN A 81 9.70 -2.02 20.24
CA GLN A 81 11.10 -2.32 20.52
C GLN A 81 11.59 -1.67 21.83
N ALA A 82 11.20 -0.42 22.09
CA ALA A 82 11.53 0.31 23.32
C ALA A 82 10.96 -0.38 24.57
N GLU A 83 9.76 -0.97 24.46
CA GLU A 83 9.13 -1.78 25.52
C GLU A 83 9.76 -3.17 25.71
N GLY A 84 10.68 -3.57 24.83
CA GLY A 84 11.44 -4.82 24.98
C GLY A 84 10.91 -6.00 24.18
N TYR A 85 9.93 -5.78 23.30
CA TYR A 85 9.48 -6.83 22.39
C TYR A 85 10.58 -7.17 21.36
N ALA A 86 10.93 -8.45 21.28
CA ALA A 86 11.95 -8.96 20.36
C ALA A 86 11.39 -9.03 18.92
N ILE A 87 11.38 -7.89 18.23
CA ILE A 87 10.91 -7.75 16.84
C ILE A 87 11.94 -8.29 15.85
N TYR A 88 13.22 -7.97 16.05
CA TYR A 88 14.31 -8.36 15.16
C TYR A 88 15.14 -9.49 15.78
N ALA A 89 15.74 -10.32 14.93
CA ALA A 89 16.58 -11.45 15.35
C ALA A 89 17.90 -10.99 15.99
N ASP A 90 18.45 -9.86 15.54
CA ASP A 90 19.75 -9.33 15.97
C ASP A 90 19.66 -8.23 17.05
N GLY A 91 18.46 -7.97 17.58
CA GLY A 91 18.25 -7.06 18.71
C GLY A 91 17.50 -5.77 18.38
N ARG A 92 17.95 -4.64 18.94
CA ARG A 92 17.27 -3.33 18.84
C ARG A 92 17.91 -2.47 17.74
N HIS A 93 17.10 -1.87 16.89
CA HIS A 93 17.55 -1.03 15.79
C HIS A 93 16.92 0.37 15.80
N GLY A 94 17.60 1.34 15.18
CA GLY A 94 17.14 2.73 15.09
C GLY A 94 16.05 2.96 14.05
N VAL A 95 15.61 4.23 13.95
CA VAL A 95 14.55 4.68 13.02
C VAL A 95 14.88 4.37 11.57
N ILE A 96 16.14 4.60 11.17
CA ILE A 96 16.60 4.40 9.79
C ILE A 96 16.49 2.92 9.41
N ALA A 97 17.04 2.04 10.24
CA ALA A 97 16.97 0.59 10.05
C ALA A 97 15.53 0.06 10.03
N THR A 98 14.68 0.51 10.97
CA THR A 98 13.26 0.12 11.02
C THR A 98 12.49 0.62 9.80
N SER A 99 12.82 1.80 9.29
CA SER A 99 12.25 2.33 8.06
C SER A 99 12.65 1.48 6.86
N PHE A 100 13.93 1.17 6.70
CA PHE A 100 14.35 0.30 5.59
C PHE A 100 13.76 -1.11 5.68
N PHE A 101 13.56 -1.65 6.88
CA PHE A 101 12.82 -2.90 7.08
C PHE A 101 11.35 -2.78 6.64
N ALA A 102 10.67 -1.70 6.99
CA ALA A 102 9.30 -1.44 6.52
C ALA A 102 9.25 -1.28 4.99
N LEU A 103 10.23 -0.62 4.38
CA LEU A 103 10.36 -0.56 2.92
C LEU A 103 10.57 -1.95 2.31
N ASP A 104 11.45 -2.77 2.87
CA ASP A 104 11.70 -4.15 2.41
C ASP A 104 10.42 -5.00 2.49
N LEU A 105 9.59 -4.81 3.53
CA LEU A 105 8.27 -5.42 3.63
C LEU A 105 7.31 -4.96 2.52
N VAL A 106 7.26 -3.66 2.23
CA VAL A 106 6.41 -3.08 1.18
C VAL A 106 6.85 -3.56 -0.20
N THR A 107 8.15 -3.57 -0.49
CA THR A 107 8.67 -3.93 -1.81
C THR A 107 8.49 -5.42 -2.07
N ARG A 108 8.74 -6.30 -1.09
CA ARG A 108 8.39 -7.72 -1.19
C ARG A 108 6.88 -7.97 -1.24
N GLY A 109 6.08 -7.03 -0.72
CA GLY A 109 4.63 -7.04 -0.77
C GLY A 109 4.03 -6.53 -2.08
N ALA A 110 4.74 -5.79 -2.92
CA ALA A 110 4.15 -5.24 -4.15
C ALA A 110 4.84 -5.74 -5.42
N LEU A 111 6.12 -6.08 -5.32
CA LEU A 111 6.92 -6.69 -6.40
C LEU A 111 6.95 -8.22 -6.26
N PHE A 112 5.87 -8.81 -5.73
CA PHE A 112 5.68 -10.10 -5.04
C PHE A 112 6.29 -11.40 -5.62
N ASP A 113 7.07 -11.32 -6.69
CA ASP A 113 7.80 -12.47 -7.23
C ASP A 113 9.23 -12.08 -7.64
N VAL A 114 9.47 -10.87 -8.16
CA VAL A 114 10.82 -10.48 -8.63
C VAL A 114 11.82 -10.31 -7.48
N MET A 115 11.48 -9.66 -6.39
CA MET A 115 12.46 -9.51 -5.30
C MET A 115 12.72 -10.82 -4.55
N GLU A 116 11.72 -11.69 -4.49
CA GLU A 116 11.82 -13.00 -3.84
C GLU A 116 12.57 -14.01 -4.74
N HIS A 117 12.31 -13.99 -6.05
CA HIS A 117 12.99 -14.83 -7.05
C HIS A 117 14.49 -14.48 -7.21
N TRP A 118 14.85 -13.22 -7.02
CA TRP A 118 16.24 -12.74 -7.15
C TRP A 118 16.95 -12.58 -5.79
N ASP A 119 16.32 -12.99 -4.67
CA ASP A 119 16.77 -12.86 -3.27
C ASP A 119 17.33 -11.45 -2.94
N LEU A 120 16.76 -10.42 -3.57
CA LEU A 120 17.15 -9.03 -3.37
C LEU A 120 16.58 -8.54 -2.04
N ARG A 121 17.46 -8.30 -1.06
CA ARG A 121 17.10 -7.75 0.25
C ARG A 121 17.57 -6.31 0.32
N LEU A 122 16.66 -5.36 0.54
CA LEU A 122 17.06 -3.97 0.80
C LEU A 122 17.76 -3.82 2.15
N THR A 123 17.50 -4.76 3.07
CA THR A 123 18.14 -4.79 4.39
C THR A 123 18.52 -6.19 4.86
N PRO A 124 19.62 -6.32 5.61
CA PRO A 124 19.97 -7.57 6.30
C PRO A 124 19.13 -7.83 7.56
N LEU A 125 18.19 -6.94 7.92
CA LEU A 125 17.37 -7.04 9.11
C LEU A 125 16.42 -8.24 9.04
N LEU A 126 16.71 -9.25 9.86
CA LEU A 126 15.86 -10.43 9.98
C LEU A 126 14.81 -10.21 11.07
N MET A 127 13.55 -10.42 10.71
CA MET A 127 12.45 -10.44 11.67
C MET A 127 12.55 -11.69 12.54
N ASN A 128 12.31 -11.55 13.84
CA ASN A 128 12.20 -12.68 14.75
C ASN A 128 10.91 -13.48 14.46
N ARG A 129 11.03 -14.52 13.64
CA ARG A 129 9.90 -15.38 13.23
C ARG A 129 9.31 -16.20 14.38
N LYS A 130 9.94 -16.23 15.56
CA LYS A 130 9.42 -16.95 16.74
C LYS A 130 8.23 -16.22 17.37
N SER A 131 8.06 -14.91 17.11
CA SER A 131 6.91 -14.14 17.61
C SER A 131 5.79 -14.13 16.59
N PHE A 132 4.83 -15.05 16.73
CA PHE A 132 3.69 -15.17 15.83
C PHE A 132 2.91 -13.85 15.64
N TRP A 133 2.69 -13.10 16.73
CA TRP A 133 1.94 -11.83 16.67
C TRP A 133 2.66 -10.74 15.89
N VAL A 134 4.00 -10.64 16.01
CA VAL A 134 4.80 -9.70 15.22
C VAL A 134 4.78 -10.08 13.75
N VAL A 135 4.86 -11.38 13.44
CA VAL A 135 4.74 -11.90 12.07
C VAL A 135 3.39 -11.51 11.48
N MET A 136 2.29 -11.71 12.21
CA MET A 136 0.95 -11.34 11.76
C MET A 136 0.81 -9.83 11.56
N TYR A 137 1.35 -9.01 12.46
CA TYR A 137 1.33 -7.55 12.33
C TYR A 137 2.05 -7.07 11.06
N CYS A 138 3.26 -7.58 10.82
CA CYS A 138 4.04 -7.30 9.60
C CYS A 138 3.35 -7.85 8.34
N PHE A 139 2.67 -8.99 8.43
CA PHE A 139 1.92 -9.58 7.32
C PHE A 139 0.72 -8.72 6.92
N VAL A 140 -0.07 -8.22 7.89
CA VAL A 140 -1.19 -7.31 7.60
C VAL A 140 -0.70 -6.03 6.93
N PHE A 141 0.39 -5.45 7.43
CA PHE A 141 1.04 -4.30 6.80
C PHE A 141 1.48 -4.61 5.35
N ARG A 142 2.15 -5.75 5.14
CA ARG A 142 2.56 -6.22 3.79
C ARG A 142 1.36 -6.32 2.85
N MET A 143 0.27 -6.95 3.27
CA MET A 143 -0.94 -7.14 2.45
C MET A 143 -1.66 -5.83 2.14
N PHE A 144 -1.71 -4.89 3.10
CA PHE A 144 -2.29 -3.57 2.88
C PHE A 144 -1.56 -2.83 1.74
N TYR A 145 -0.22 -2.79 1.76
CA TYR A 145 0.55 -2.16 0.69
C TYR A 145 0.48 -2.92 -0.63
N ALA A 146 0.50 -4.25 -0.58
CA ALA A 146 0.37 -5.10 -1.75
C ALA A 146 -0.87 -4.75 -2.58
N LEU A 147 -2.02 -4.77 -1.90
CA LEU A 147 -3.31 -4.51 -2.51
C LEU A 147 -3.43 -3.07 -3.02
N ALA A 148 -2.94 -2.11 -2.23
CA ALA A 148 -2.93 -0.71 -2.63
C ALA A 148 -2.04 -0.47 -3.87
N LEU A 149 -0.82 -1.03 -3.89
CA LEU A 149 0.12 -0.83 -4.99
C LEU A 149 -0.30 -1.55 -6.27
N ILE A 150 -0.80 -2.79 -6.18
CA ILE A 150 -1.36 -3.51 -7.34
C ILE A 150 -2.50 -2.70 -7.95
N ARG A 151 -3.39 -2.14 -7.14
CA ARG A 151 -4.50 -1.31 -7.63
C ARG A 151 -4.03 -0.02 -8.28
N ILE A 152 -3.03 0.66 -7.71
CA ILE A 152 -2.42 1.86 -8.32
C ILE A 152 -1.79 1.49 -9.68
N ALA A 153 -1.10 0.35 -9.76
CA ALA A 153 -0.47 -0.11 -11.00
C ALA A 153 -1.51 -0.44 -12.10
N ILE A 154 -2.58 -1.17 -11.77
CA ILE A 154 -3.68 -1.47 -12.69
C ILE A 154 -4.31 -0.17 -13.19
N SER A 155 -4.60 0.75 -12.28
CA SER A 155 -5.19 2.04 -12.59
C SER A 155 -4.31 2.87 -13.52
N PHE A 156 -3.00 2.88 -13.26
CA PHE A 156 -2.03 3.58 -14.09
C PHE A 156 -1.94 2.97 -15.50
N ALA A 157 -1.84 1.64 -15.61
CA ALA A 157 -1.82 0.93 -16.89
C ALA A 157 -3.08 1.20 -17.70
N TRP A 158 -4.23 1.27 -17.03
CA TRP A 158 -5.51 1.58 -17.66
C TRP A 158 -5.57 3.02 -18.21
N ILE A 159 -5.22 4.02 -17.40
CA ILE A 159 -5.15 5.44 -17.82
C ILE A 159 -4.20 5.57 -19.02
N TRP A 160 -3.02 4.92 -18.95
CA TRP A 160 -2.03 4.93 -20.02
C TRP A 160 -2.60 4.37 -21.33
N THR A 161 -3.32 3.25 -21.26
CA THR A 161 -3.90 2.58 -22.42
C THR A 161 -4.98 3.44 -23.08
N LYS A 162 -5.87 4.05 -22.29
CA LYS A 162 -6.91 4.97 -22.78
C LYS A 162 -6.32 6.22 -23.43
N ILE A 163 -5.28 6.83 -22.85
CA ILE A 163 -4.56 7.98 -23.46
C ILE A 163 -3.98 7.58 -24.82
N ARG A 164 -3.41 6.37 -24.93
CA ARG A 164 -2.85 5.87 -26.19
C ARG A 164 -3.93 5.67 -27.25
N MET A 165 -5.08 5.11 -26.88
CA MET A 165 -6.22 4.94 -27.78
C MET A 165 -6.79 6.28 -28.27
N ALA A 166 -6.95 7.27 -27.38
CA ALA A 166 -7.42 8.61 -27.74
C ALA A 166 -6.46 9.31 -28.72
N ARG A 167 -5.14 9.16 -28.54
CA ARG A 167 -4.15 9.69 -29.50
C ARG A 167 -4.26 9.02 -30.87
N GLN A 168 -4.47 7.70 -30.91
CA GLN A 168 -4.62 6.98 -32.18
C GLN A 168 -5.86 7.41 -32.96
N GLN A 169 -6.98 7.64 -32.27
CA GLN A 169 -8.21 8.13 -32.90
C GLN A 169 -8.05 9.52 -33.53
N HIS A 170 -7.38 10.45 -32.84
CA HIS A 170 -7.07 11.78 -33.38
C HIS A 170 -6.21 11.72 -34.65
N ILE A 171 -5.20 10.86 -34.68
CA ILE A 171 -4.31 10.69 -35.84
C ILE A 171 -5.10 10.10 -37.03
N SER A 172 -5.93 9.08 -36.81
CA SER A 172 -6.73 8.47 -37.87
C SER A 172 -7.80 9.41 -38.46
N SER A 173 -8.34 10.34 -37.66
CA SER A 173 -9.26 11.38 -38.16
C SER A 173 -8.56 12.47 -38.99
N GLU A 174 -7.27 12.72 -38.77
CA GLU A 174 -6.49 13.65 -39.62
C GLU A 174 -6.10 13.01 -40.97
N ASP A 175 -5.80 11.71 -41.00
CA ASP A 175 -5.43 11.00 -42.23
C ASP A 175 -6.64 10.62 -43.11
N GLY A 176 -7.84 10.43 -42.54
CA GLY A 176 -9.07 10.12 -43.29
C GLY A 176 -9.80 11.33 -43.90
N GLY A 177 -9.28 12.55 -43.70
CA GLY A 177 -9.83 13.81 -44.19
C GLY A 177 -9.14 14.39 -45.43
N ARG A 178 -8.30 13.60 -46.12
CA ARG A 178 -7.65 13.96 -47.38
C ARG A 178 -8.15 13.13 -48.55
#